data_AF-A0A7S7QW27-F1
#
_entry.id   AF-A0A7S7QW27-F1
#
_cell.length_a   1.000
_cell.length_b   1.000
_cell.length_c   1.000
_cell.angle_alpha   90.00
_cell.angle_beta   90.00
_cell.angle_gamma   90.00
#
_symmetry.space_group_name_H-M   'P 1'
#
loop_
_entity.id
_entity.type
_entity.pdbx_description
1 polymer ?
#
loop_
_entity_poly.entity_id
_entity_poly.type
_entity_poly.pdbx_seq_one_letter_code
_entity_poly.pdbx_strand_id
1 'polypeptide(L)'
;MSHSPPIGLRLLLSGPSGSSSNGRMRLPSRPPQPRRERTTPRRMTASESGSLAPSLYPCDQFMIGTWTFGRSIGVVMQVSFSTEHIAPRDRVRCWCDYFAKQAHSITPGEVPDPGAFRAEASGSIAGEFALLDIKSELERVQRTAADVAKDKSEAFFVRRFRVPVIWRAAPRSTPVDLIHEAGDFCISSTEWQFDAESKGPASYDMLIIPRTALSPIITGGRLECPFRLPGASPLGLLLGAAIDAAKVQAPLLPEELSEAVLRNLCGLVALTCNASDECTNRGRDSPHSARLAAVKCYIDLHLADPTLTPASAAVALGMSARQLHRLFEPNNVSFARYVSRQRLLRCREAIAGATGTGRSVVDIAFGWGFNSMATFYRAFVSEFGSPPTMLRAVSQGRASGLRTTGQEIS
;
A
#
# COMPACT_ATOMS: atom_id res chain seq x y z
N MET A 1 -67.41 9.72 4.45
CA MET A 1 -66.86 9.19 5.71
C MET A 1 -65.35 9.36 5.59
N SER A 2 -64.70 10.42 6.07
CA SER A 2 -64.72 11.04 7.42
C SER A 2 -64.31 10.02 8.51
N HIS A 3 -63.39 10.32 9.44
CA HIS A 3 -62.79 11.61 9.84
C HIS A 3 -61.26 11.56 10.02
N SER A 4 -60.63 12.75 10.01
CA SER A 4 -59.26 13.02 10.47
C SER A 4 -59.30 13.80 11.83
N PRO A 5 -58.21 14.40 12.40
CA PRO A 5 -58.06 14.67 13.85
C PRO A 5 -58.30 16.20 14.13
N PRO A 6 -57.66 17.00 15.04
CA PRO A 6 -56.50 16.77 15.93
C PRO A 6 -56.51 17.46 17.34
N ILE A 7 -55.42 17.20 18.10
CA ILE A 7 -54.83 18.10 19.11
C ILE A 7 -53.35 18.26 18.69
N GLY A 8 -52.72 19.44 18.57
CA GLY A 8 -52.96 20.77 19.13
C GLY A 8 -51.78 21.10 20.06
N LEU A 9 -50.86 22.00 19.73
CA LEU A 9 -51.09 23.46 19.70
C LEU A 9 -50.14 24.21 18.73
N ARG A 10 -50.37 25.52 18.58
CA ARG A 10 -49.82 26.43 17.57
C ARG A 10 -49.08 27.62 18.22
N LEU A 11 -48.05 28.13 17.50
CA LEU A 11 -47.67 29.56 17.34
C LEU A 11 -47.35 30.40 18.61
N LEU A 12 -46.37 31.30 18.59
CA LEU A 12 -46.50 32.60 17.92
C LEU A 12 -45.15 33.27 17.62
N LEU A 13 -45.10 33.96 16.48
CA LEU A 13 -44.15 35.02 16.15
C LEU A 13 -44.64 36.34 16.74
N SER A 14 -43.73 37.19 17.23
CA SER A 14 -43.92 38.64 17.35
C SER A 14 -42.57 39.35 17.44
N GLY A 15 -42.30 40.26 16.50
CA GLY A 15 -41.35 41.36 16.72
C GLY A 15 -41.98 42.42 17.63
N PRO A 16 -41.25 43.51 17.97
CA PRO A 16 -41.03 44.53 16.95
C PRO A 16 -39.65 45.22 16.97
N SER A 17 -39.46 46.07 15.96
CA SER A 17 -38.38 47.04 15.76
C SER A 17 -38.25 48.10 16.85
N GLY A 18 -37.02 48.55 17.12
CA GLY A 18 -36.71 49.74 17.92
C GLY A 18 -35.35 50.34 17.52
N SER A 19 -35.26 51.66 17.42
CA SER A 19 -34.19 52.38 16.68
C SER A 19 -33.08 52.98 17.56
N SER A 20 -31.86 53.04 16.99
CA SER A 20 -30.88 54.14 17.06
C SER A 20 -30.79 55.03 18.32
N SER A 21 -29.61 55.08 18.96
CA SER A 21 -29.07 56.36 19.43
C SER A 21 -27.53 56.37 19.45
N ASN A 22 -26.95 57.55 19.17
CA ASN A 22 -25.51 57.81 19.20
C ASN A 22 -25.00 57.95 20.64
N GLY A 23 -23.84 57.37 20.96
CA GLY A 23 -23.18 57.50 22.26
C GLY A 23 -21.65 57.60 22.15
N ARG A 24 -21.12 58.77 21.79
CA ARG A 24 -19.69 59.07 22.01
C ARG A 24 -19.43 59.18 23.52
N MET A 25 -18.57 58.34 24.07
CA MET A 25 -17.93 58.64 25.37
C MET A 25 -16.44 58.24 25.38
N ARG A 26 -15.67 58.95 26.22
CA ARG A 26 -14.20 59.05 26.13
C ARG A 26 -13.47 57.97 26.93
N LEU A 27 -12.23 57.74 26.52
CA LEU A 27 -11.20 56.93 27.20
C LEU A 27 -11.00 57.30 28.68
N PRO A 28 -10.63 56.32 29.51
CA PRO A 28 -9.64 56.47 30.56
C PRO A 28 -8.28 55.86 30.18
N SER A 29 -7.22 56.44 30.72
CA SER A 29 -5.81 56.25 30.37
C SER A 29 -5.26 54.83 30.60
N ARG A 30 -4.36 54.38 29.71
CA ARG A 30 -3.64 53.10 29.81
C ARG A 30 -2.32 53.30 30.59
N PRO A 31 -1.99 52.46 31.61
CA PRO A 31 -0.71 52.54 32.31
C PRO A 31 0.48 52.10 31.42
N PRO A 32 1.73 52.49 31.76
CA PRO A 32 2.84 52.53 30.82
C PRO A 32 3.44 51.17 30.46
N GLN A 33 3.93 51.05 29.23
CA GLN A 33 4.71 49.89 28.76
C GLN A 33 6.15 49.93 29.30
N PRO A 34 6.76 48.77 29.63
CA PRO A 34 8.17 48.69 29.99
C PRO A 34 9.08 49.01 28.80
N ARG A 35 10.21 49.67 29.08
CA ARG A 35 11.16 50.16 28.07
C ARG A 35 11.83 49.02 27.30
N ARG A 36 12.02 49.23 25.99
CA ARG A 36 13.04 48.51 25.20
C ARG A 36 14.42 48.98 25.63
N GLU A 37 15.18 48.13 26.30
CA GLU A 37 16.63 48.33 26.42
C GLU A 37 17.34 47.84 25.15
N ARG A 38 18.26 48.66 24.64
CA ARG A 38 19.17 48.28 23.55
C ARG A 38 20.44 47.69 24.17
N THR A 39 20.60 46.37 24.10
CA THR A 39 21.87 45.72 24.43
C THR A 39 22.67 45.47 23.15
N THR A 40 23.74 46.23 22.98
CA THR A 40 24.78 46.02 21.95
C THR A 40 25.53 44.72 22.25
N PRO A 41 25.87 43.86 21.25
CA PRO A 41 26.48 42.57 21.53
C PRO A 41 27.94 42.70 21.97
N ARG A 42 28.27 42.15 23.14
CA ARG A 42 29.64 42.08 23.66
C ARG A 42 30.31 40.78 23.19
N ARG A 43 31.49 40.90 22.57
CA ARG A 43 32.23 39.80 21.94
C ARG A 43 33.25 39.20 22.93
N MET A 44 32.98 38.00 23.44
CA MET A 44 33.91 37.13 24.20
C MET A 44 33.60 35.68 23.77
N THR A 45 34.47 35.04 22.97
CA THR A 45 35.60 34.16 23.36
C THR A 45 35.15 32.82 23.94
N ALA A 46 35.70 31.74 23.39
CA ALA A 46 35.32 30.37 23.67
C ALA A 46 35.86 29.84 25.03
N SER A 47 35.56 28.56 25.29
CA SER A 47 35.88 27.74 26.47
C SER A 47 35.15 28.12 27.77
N GLU A 48 34.10 27.37 28.10
CA GLU A 48 34.14 26.47 29.26
C GLU A 48 33.08 25.36 29.12
N SER A 49 33.49 24.13 29.38
CA SER A 49 32.69 22.92 29.17
C SER A 49 31.93 22.52 30.45
N GLY A 50 30.63 22.77 30.48
CA GLY A 50 29.72 22.27 31.52
C GLY A 50 28.79 21.18 30.96
N SER A 51 28.99 19.93 31.37
CA SER A 51 28.14 18.81 30.97
C SER A 51 26.78 18.88 31.65
N LEU A 52 25.76 19.40 30.94
CA LEU A 52 24.36 19.25 31.31
C LEU A 52 23.84 17.95 30.67
N ALA A 53 23.53 16.97 31.52
CA ALA A 53 22.87 15.75 31.08
C ALA A 53 21.54 16.09 30.39
N PRO A 54 21.18 15.43 29.27
CA PRO A 54 19.93 15.72 28.59
C PRO A 54 18.74 15.40 29.50
N SER A 55 17.90 16.40 29.74
CA SER A 55 16.62 16.23 30.42
C SER A 55 15.78 15.20 29.67
N LEU A 56 15.55 14.04 30.30
CA LEU A 56 14.60 13.04 29.81
C LEU A 56 13.24 13.71 29.58
N TYR A 57 12.79 13.76 28.33
CA TYR A 57 11.51 14.37 27.99
C TYR A 57 10.37 13.43 28.39
N PRO A 58 9.17 13.94 28.76
CA PRO A 58 8.04 13.09 29.15
C PRO A 58 7.65 12.05 28.09
N CYS A 59 7.89 12.35 26.81
CA CYS A 59 7.62 11.43 25.71
C CYS A 59 8.46 10.13 25.81
N ASP A 60 9.70 10.20 26.29
CA ASP A 60 10.57 9.01 26.36
C ASP A 60 10.25 8.10 27.58
N GLN A 61 9.48 8.58 28.56
CA GLN A 61 9.06 7.78 29.74
C GLN A 61 7.91 6.80 29.45
N PHE A 62 7.12 7.05 28.40
CA PHE A 62 6.00 6.19 27.98
C PHE A 62 6.28 5.41 26.69
N MET A 63 7.51 5.50 26.16
CA MET A 63 7.93 4.84 24.93
C MET A 63 8.76 3.59 25.24
N ILE A 64 8.10 2.44 25.30
CA ILE A 64 8.81 1.15 25.32
C ILE A 64 9.35 0.89 23.91
N GLY A 65 10.67 1.01 23.73
CA GLY A 65 11.39 0.61 22.53
C GLY A 65 11.40 1.63 21.39
N THR A 66 12.50 2.40 21.27
CA THR A 66 12.94 2.93 19.97
C THR A 66 13.61 1.82 19.18
N TRP A 67 13.02 1.40 18.06
CA TRP A 67 13.61 0.40 17.19
C TRP A 67 14.56 1.03 16.17
N THR A 68 15.68 0.36 15.93
CA THR A 68 16.53 0.56 14.75
C THR A 68 16.53 -0.75 13.96
N PHE A 69 16.59 -0.67 12.63
CA PHE A 69 16.74 -1.86 11.77
C PHE A 69 18.11 -2.52 12.05
N GLY A 70 18.14 -3.41 13.03
CA GLY A 70 19.31 -4.11 13.52
C GLY A 70 18.87 -5.28 14.40
N ARG A 71 19.57 -6.42 14.28
CA ARG A 71 19.22 -7.66 14.99
C ARG A 71 19.25 -7.46 16.52
N SER A 72 18.06 -7.28 17.10
CA SER A 72 17.82 -7.56 18.51
C SER A 72 17.27 -8.98 18.60
N ILE A 73 17.90 -9.81 19.43
CA ILE A 73 17.56 -11.23 19.61
C ILE A 73 16.56 -11.33 20.76
N GLY A 74 15.43 -12.02 20.53
CA GLY A 74 14.56 -12.49 21.61
C GLY A 74 13.29 -11.68 21.82
N VAL A 75 12.16 -12.36 21.56
CA VAL A 75 10.77 -12.06 21.95
C VAL A 75 9.99 -11.15 20.99
N VAL A 76 8.80 -11.63 20.60
CA VAL A 76 7.75 -10.85 19.93
C VAL A 76 7.32 -9.70 20.85
N MET A 77 7.69 -8.47 20.51
CA MET A 77 7.42 -7.30 21.34
C MET A 77 5.98 -6.82 21.13
N GLN A 78 5.18 -6.81 22.20
CA GLN A 78 3.92 -6.08 22.20
C GLN A 78 4.19 -4.57 22.31
N VAL A 79 3.48 -3.79 21.51
CA VAL A 79 3.58 -2.32 21.48
C VAL A 79 2.21 -1.75 21.81
N SER A 80 2.17 -0.75 22.68
CA SER A 80 0.96 0.01 23.01
C SER A 80 1.33 1.46 23.31
N PHE A 81 0.55 2.39 22.76
CA PHE A 81 0.69 3.83 22.95
C PHE A 81 -0.70 4.47 22.95
N SER A 82 -0.95 5.38 23.89
CA SER A 82 -2.18 6.17 23.96
C SER A 82 -1.86 7.61 24.34
N THR A 83 -2.51 8.57 23.68
CA THR A 83 -2.39 9.99 24.05
C THR A 83 -3.23 10.38 25.27
N GLU A 84 -4.06 9.48 25.80
CA GLU A 84 -4.98 9.78 26.90
C GLU A 84 -4.26 10.33 28.13
N HIS A 85 -3.14 9.72 28.53
CA HIS A 85 -2.33 10.11 29.68
C HIS A 85 -1.35 11.27 29.39
N ILE A 86 -1.23 11.69 28.13
CA ILE A 86 -0.36 12.79 27.71
C ILE A 86 -1.08 14.12 27.94
N ALA A 87 -0.34 15.14 28.37
CA ALA A 87 -0.88 16.48 28.60
C ALA A 87 -1.54 17.04 27.31
N PRO A 88 -2.76 17.63 27.37
CA PRO A 88 -3.56 18.01 26.20
C PRO A 88 -2.77 18.73 25.09
N ARG A 89 -1.98 19.75 25.45
CA ARG A 89 -1.15 20.54 24.51
C ARG A 89 -0.06 19.75 23.77
N ASP A 90 0.33 18.59 24.29
CA ASP A 90 1.46 17.77 23.82
C ASP A 90 1.00 16.56 22.99
N ARG A 91 -0.30 16.20 23.04
CA ARG A 91 -0.85 14.96 22.45
C ARG A 91 -0.58 14.79 20.96
N VAL A 92 -0.89 15.80 20.15
CA VAL A 92 -0.68 15.77 18.69
C VAL A 92 0.79 15.60 18.35
N ARG A 93 1.68 16.33 19.05
CA ARG A 93 3.14 16.23 18.87
C ARG A 93 3.65 14.84 19.22
N CYS A 94 3.31 14.32 20.40
CA CYS A 94 3.75 12.99 20.83
C CYS A 94 3.22 11.87 19.93
N TRP A 95 2.03 12.02 19.34
CA TRP A 95 1.50 11.10 18.33
C TRP A 95 2.32 11.11 17.03
N CYS A 96 2.65 12.29 16.52
CA CYS A 96 3.53 12.42 15.35
C CYS A 96 4.94 11.89 15.62
N ASP A 97 5.50 12.15 16.81
CA ASP A 97 6.81 11.63 17.25
C ASP A 97 6.79 10.10 17.39
N TYR A 98 5.69 9.52 17.90
CA TYR A 98 5.47 8.06 17.93
C TYR A 98 5.46 7.48 16.52
N PHE A 99 4.68 8.07 15.60
CA PHE A 99 4.61 7.61 14.20
C PHE A 99 5.96 7.72 13.49
N ALA A 100 6.70 8.81 13.69
CA ALA A 100 8.04 8.99 13.13
C ALA A 100 9.04 7.95 13.66
N LYS A 101 8.95 7.57 14.95
CA LYS A 101 9.80 6.53 15.57
C LYS A 101 9.43 5.11 15.13
N GLN A 102 8.14 4.78 15.00
CA GLN A 102 7.67 3.39 14.77
C GLN A 102 7.37 3.05 13.30
N ALA A 103 7.12 4.04 12.43
CA ALA A 103 6.72 3.79 11.05
C ALA A 103 7.30 4.81 10.07
N HIS A 104 6.79 6.04 10.08
CA HIS A 104 7.16 7.12 9.16
C HIS A 104 6.67 8.47 9.68
N SER A 105 7.44 9.53 9.43
CA SER A 105 7.07 10.91 9.75
C SER A 105 5.76 11.32 9.07
N ILE A 106 4.90 11.99 9.83
CA ILE A 106 3.61 12.53 9.37
C ILE A 106 3.40 13.96 9.87
N THR A 107 2.77 14.78 9.03
CA THR A 107 2.27 16.11 9.36
C THR A 107 0.74 16.00 9.59
N PRO A 108 0.21 16.39 10.76
CA PRO A 108 -1.23 16.34 11.01
C PRO A 108 -1.94 17.43 10.19
N GLY A 109 -3.20 17.16 9.81
CA GLY A 109 -4.10 18.19 9.30
C GLY A 109 -4.52 19.19 10.37
N GLU A 110 -5.55 19.98 10.07
CA GLU A 110 -6.12 20.90 11.04
C GLU A 110 -6.77 20.12 12.21
N VAL A 111 -6.41 20.48 13.44
CA VAL A 111 -6.95 19.89 14.68
C VAL A 111 -7.67 21.01 15.44
N PRO A 112 -9.01 21.13 15.36
CA PRO A 112 -9.74 22.28 15.90
C PRO A 112 -9.60 22.45 17.42
N ASP A 113 -9.52 21.34 18.16
CA ASP A 113 -9.13 21.32 19.57
C ASP A 113 -7.99 20.29 19.78
N PRO A 114 -6.71 20.74 19.75
CA PRO A 114 -5.57 19.89 20.03
C PRO A 114 -5.58 19.29 21.45
N GLY A 115 -6.34 19.89 22.37
CA GLY A 115 -6.51 19.40 23.73
C GLY A 115 -7.52 18.27 23.86
N ALA A 116 -8.56 18.25 23.02
CA ALA A 116 -9.49 17.13 22.92
C ALA A 116 -8.85 15.89 22.29
N PHE A 117 -7.95 16.08 21.32
CA PHE A 117 -7.34 15.02 20.51
C PHE A 117 -6.98 13.73 21.27
N ARG A 118 -7.58 12.61 20.86
CA ARG A 118 -7.22 11.24 21.26
C ARG A 118 -6.68 10.43 20.08
N ALA A 119 -5.69 9.60 20.39
CA ALA A 119 -5.20 8.57 19.50
C ALA A 119 -4.56 7.42 20.28
N GLU A 120 -4.66 6.23 19.71
CA GLU A 120 -4.10 4.99 20.24
C GLU A 120 -3.49 4.16 19.11
N ALA A 121 -2.38 3.50 19.43
CA ALA A 121 -1.74 2.51 18.59
C ALA A 121 -1.41 1.29 19.45
N SER A 122 -1.78 0.10 19.00
CA SER A 122 -1.45 -1.15 19.69
C SER A 122 -1.09 -2.24 18.70
N GLY A 123 -0.34 -3.26 19.09
CA GLY A 123 -0.01 -4.35 18.19
C GLY A 123 1.25 -5.12 18.58
N SER A 124 1.84 -5.80 17.60
CA SER A 124 2.98 -6.69 17.81
C SER A 124 4.05 -6.49 16.75
N ILE A 125 5.32 -6.56 17.17
CA ILE A 125 6.49 -6.65 16.31
C ILE A 125 7.02 -8.09 16.40
N ALA A 126 7.10 -8.78 15.26
CA ALA A 126 7.52 -10.17 15.18
C ALA A 126 8.64 -10.31 14.14
N GLY A 127 9.86 -10.61 14.60
CA GLY A 127 11.04 -10.62 13.74
C GLY A 127 11.25 -9.24 13.08
N GLU A 128 11.25 -9.19 11.75
CA GLU A 128 11.47 -7.95 10.99
C GLU A 128 10.19 -7.18 10.61
N PHE A 129 8.99 -7.63 10.99
CA PHE A 129 7.73 -6.97 10.62
C PHE A 129 6.89 -6.54 11.82
N ALA A 130 6.01 -5.56 11.59
CA ALA A 130 5.08 -5.06 12.60
C ALA A 130 3.63 -5.11 12.11
N LEU A 131 2.71 -5.46 13.01
CA LEU A 131 1.26 -5.43 12.82
C LEU A 131 0.64 -4.53 13.88
N LEU A 132 0.08 -3.39 13.47
CA LEU A 132 -0.48 -2.37 14.35
C LEU A 132 -1.98 -2.16 14.08
N ASP A 133 -2.78 -2.04 15.14
CA ASP A 133 -4.08 -1.40 15.15
C ASP A 133 -3.91 0.09 15.49
N ILE A 134 -4.43 0.97 14.63
CA ILE A 134 -4.36 2.42 14.79
C ILE A 134 -5.77 3.00 14.89
N LYS A 135 -6.00 3.87 15.89
CA LYS A 135 -7.17 4.75 15.95
C LYS A 135 -6.73 6.18 16.29
N SER A 136 -7.27 7.18 15.61
CA SER A 136 -6.88 8.58 15.79
C SER A 136 -8.03 9.51 15.41
N GLU A 137 -8.22 10.57 16.19
CA GLU A 137 -9.16 11.65 15.85
C GLU A 137 -8.63 12.57 14.73
N LEU A 138 -7.43 12.33 14.19
CA LEU A 138 -6.97 13.00 12.96
C LEU A 138 -7.77 12.50 11.76
N GLU A 139 -8.69 13.32 11.26
CA GLU A 139 -9.41 13.06 10.01
C GLU A 139 -8.53 13.30 8.77
N ARG A 140 -7.45 14.07 8.90
CA ARG A 140 -6.51 14.33 7.80
C ARG A 140 -5.06 14.22 8.24
N VAL A 141 -4.24 13.54 7.44
CA VAL A 141 -2.82 13.33 7.67
C VAL A 141 -2.06 13.47 6.36
N GLN A 142 -1.01 14.28 6.37
CA GLN A 142 -0.10 14.48 5.24
C GLN A 142 1.25 13.83 5.50
N ARG A 143 1.92 13.42 4.43
CA ARG A 143 3.34 13.10 4.40
C ARG A 143 4.01 13.98 3.36
N THR A 144 4.68 15.02 3.84
CA THR A 144 5.30 16.05 3.00
C THR A 144 6.67 15.62 2.49
N ALA A 145 7.22 16.34 1.51
CA ALA A 145 8.61 16.15 1.07
C ALA A 145 9.62 16.28 2.23
N ALA A 146 9.34 17.15 3.22
CA ALA A 146 10.17 17.31 4.40
C ALA A 146 10.08 16.09 5.34
N ASP A 147 8.93 15.40 5.39
CA ASP A 147 8.75 14.19 6.19
C ASP A 147 9.44 12.98 5.52
N VAL A 148 9.33 12.86 4.19
CA VAL A 148 10.09 11.87 3.42
C VAL A 148 11.60 12.05 3.60
N ALA A 149 12.09 13.29 3.67
CA ALA A 149 13.51 13.58 3.84
C ALA A 149 14.06 13.32 5.27
N LYS A 150 13.19 13.24 6.30
CA LYS A 150 13.60 12.88 7.67
C LYS A 150 13.83 11.38 7.83
N ASP A 151 12.95 10.58 7.21
CA ASP A 151 12.94 9.14 7.41
C ASP A 151 14.04 8.45 6.61
N LYS A 152 14.84 7.64 7.28
CA LYS A 152 15.96 6.89 6.67
C LYS A 152 15.67 5.41 6.45
N SER A 153 14.57 4.93 7.00
CA SER A 153 14.15 3.53 6.90
C SER A 153 13.36 3.28 5.63
N GLU A 154 13.68 2.20 4.92
CA GLU A 154 12.97 1.81 3.71
C GLU A 154 12.01 0.64 4.00
N ALA A 155 10.71 0.94 3.95
CA ALA A 155 9.66 0.00 4.25
C ALA A 155 8.48 0.15 3.29
N PHE A 156 7.73 -0.94 3.13
CA PHE A 156 6.40 -0.96 2.55
C PHE A 156 5.35 -0.97 3.65
N PHE A 157 4.23 -0.30 3.40
CA PHE A 157 3.08 -0.24 4.29
C PHE A 157 1.86 -0.79 3.59
N VAL A 158 1.14 -1.68 4.28
CA VAL A 158 -0.18 -2.15 3.88
C VAL A 158 -1.16 -1.66 4.94
N ARG A 159 -2.04 -0.73 4.58
CA ARG A 159 -3.05 -0.16 5.49
C ARG A 159 -4.43 -0.68 5.13
N ARG A 160 -5.15 -1.33 6.05
CA ARG A 160 -6.54 -1.76 5.86
C ARG A 160 -7.46 -0.79 6.59
N PHE A 161 -8.20 0.05 5.87
CA PHE A 161 -9.05 1.06 6.51
C PHE A 161 -10.35 0.47 7.03
N ARG A 162 -10.85 0.96 8.18
CA ARG A 162 -12.17 0.59 8.73
C ARG A 162 -13.24 1.65 8.51
N VAL A 163 -12.81 2.84 8.06
CA VAL A 163 -13.65 3.95 7.59
C VAL A 163 -13.27 4.28 6.15
N PRO A 164 -14.15 4.91 5.35
CA PRO A 164 -13.77 5.38 4.02
C PRO A 164 -12.64 6.42 4.08
N VAL A 165 -11.70 6.37 3.14
CA VAL A 165 -10.52 7.25 3.07
C VAL A 165 -10.26 7.69 1.62
N ILE A 166 -10.10 8.99 1.41
CA ILE A 166 -9.55 9.55 0.17
C ILE A 166 -8.03 9.65 0.36
N TRP A 167 -7.26 8.91 -0.43
CA TRP A 167 -5.81 8.90 -0.36
C TRP A 167 -5.23 9.56 -1.61
N ARG A 168 -4.76 10.80 -1.47
CA ARG A 168 -4.21 11.58 -2.58
C ARG A 168 -2.71 11.35 -2.64
N ALA A 169 -2.23 10.75 -3.73
CA ALA A 169 -0.81 10.53 -3.97
C ALA A 169 -0.40 11.27 -5.25
N ALA A 170 0.78 11.89 -5.26
CA ALA A 170 1.29 12.59 -6.44
C ALA A 170 2.46 11.83 -7.08
N PRO A 171 2.21 10.78 -7.89
CA PRO A 171 3.26 10.13 -8.64
C PRO A 171 3.82 11.06 -9.73
N ARG A 172 4.97 11.66 -9.43
CA ARG A 172 5.92 12.31 -10.35
C ARG A 172 5.46 13.55 -11.12
N SER A 173 4.18 13.92 -11.14
CA SER A 173 3.72 15.28 -11.50
C SER A 173 2.22 15.56 -11.30
N THR A 174 1.35 14.55 -11.32
CA THR A 174 -0.11 14.74 -11.19
C THR A 174 -0.65 14.01 -9.95
N PRO A 175 -1.37 14.69 -9.03
CA PRO A 175 -2.10 14.03 -7.95
C PRO A 175 -3.18 13.08 -8.49
N VAL A 176 -3.29 11.90 -7.88
CA VAL A 176 -4.34 10.90 -8.10
C VAL A 176 -5.03 10.63 -6.77
N ASP A 177 -6.34 10.82 -6.74
CA ASP A 177 -7.19 10.53 -5.58
C ASP A 177 -7.61 9.06 -5.62
N LEU A 178 -7.06 8.24 -4.71
CA LEU A 178 -7.44 6.85 -4.51
C LEU A 178 -8.54 6.77 -3.44
N ILE A 179 -9.78 6.58 -3.87
CA ILE A 179 -10.93 6.46 -2.98
C ILE A 179 -11.01 5.02 -2.44
N HIS A 180 -10.92 4.88 -1.12
CA HIS A 180 -11.01 3.62 -0.38
C HIS A 180 -12.32 3.57 0.41
N GLU A 181 -13.02 2.44 0.32
CA GLU A 181 -14.14 2.09 1.18
C GLU A 181 -13.64 1.40 2.47
N ALA A 182 -14.53 1.27 3.46
CA ALA A 182 -14.24 0.47 4.64
C ALA A 182 -13.95 -0.99 4.26
N GLY A 183 -12.84 -1.52 4.77
CA GLY A 183 -12.30 -2.85 4.47
C GLY A 183 -11.21 -2.87 3.39
N ASP A 184 -11.04 -1.80 2.61
CA ASP A 184 -10.04 -1.73 1.54
C ASP A 184 -8.61 -1.53 2.04
N PHE A 185 -7.65 -1.92 1.19
CA PHE A 185 -6.23 -1.78 1.46
C PHE A 185 -5.59 -0.69 0.59
N CYS A 186 -4.76 0.15 1.20
CA CYS A 186 -3.77 0.97 0.52
C CYS A 186 -2.38 0.36 0.70
N ILE A 187 -1.66 0.16 -0.40
CA ILE A 187 -0.30 -0.38 -0.42
C ILE A 187 0.64 0.74 -0.89
N SER A 188 1.65 1.08 -0.08
CA SER A 188 2.59 2.19 -0.33
C SER A 188 4.02 1.85 0.14
N SER A 189 5.00 2.72 -0.13
CA SER A 189 6.33 2.68 0.52
C SER A 189 6.68 4.00 1.23
N THR A 190 7.77 4.03 1.99
CA THR A 190 8.28 5.24 2.67
C THR A 190 8.69 6.37 1.73
N GLU A 191 9.00 6.05 0.46
CA GLU A 191 9.44 6.99 -0.59
C GLU A 191 8.35 7.99 -1.03
N TRP A 192 7.07 7.73 -0.73
CA TRP A 192 5.94 8.48 -1.29
C TRP A 192 5.41 9.59 -0.37
N GLN A 193 5.13 10.74 -0.96
CA GLN A 193 4.29 11.78 -0.37
C GLN A 193 2.80 11.42 -0.53
N PHE A 194 1.97 11.77 0.45
CA PHE A 194 0.52 11.60 0.39
C PHE A 194 -0.23 12.63 1.21
N ASP A 195 -1.52 12.78 0.91
CA ASP A 195 -2.52 13.49 1.72
C ASP A 195 -3.72 12.57 1.87
N ALA A 196 -3.92 12.05 3.08
CA ALA A 196 -4.96 11.08 3.41
C ALA A 196 -6.04 11.76 4.25
N GLU A 197 -7.30 11.61 3.82
CA GLU A 197 -8.48 12.21 4.45
C GLU A 197 -9.52 11.11 4.72
N SER A 198 -9.78 10.81 6.00
CA SER A 198 -10.75 9.82 6.43
C SER A 198 -12.11 10.46 6.72
N LYS A 199 -13.18 9.71 6.45
CA LYS A 199 -14.55 10.13 6.78
C LYS A 199 -14.83 9.91 8.27
N GLY A 200 -14.45 10.88 9.10
CA GLY A 200 -14.44 10.75 10.56
C GLY A 200 -13.08 10.30 11.10
N PRO A 201 -12.99 9.99 12.40
CA PRO A 201 -11.77 9.50 13.04
C PRO A 201 -11.13 8.33 12.28
N ALA A 202 -9.84 8.44 11.97
CA ALA A 202 -9.09 7.42 11.28
C ALA A 202 -9.02 6.14 12.13
N SER A 203 -9.43 5.00 11.56
CA SER A 203 -9.16 3.69 12.14
C SER A 203 -8.74 2.71 11.06
N TYR A 204 -7.61 2.02 11.27
CA TYR A 204 -7.04 1.09 10.31
C TYR A 204 -6.06 0.10 10.94
N ASP A 205 -5.88 -1.04 10.28
CA ASP A 205 -4.75 -1.94 10.51
C ASP A 205 -3.56 -1.50 9.65
N MET A 206 -2.33 -1.63 10.16
CA MET A 206 -1.10 -1.33 9.45
C MET A 206 -0.11 -2.49 9.58
N LEU A 207 0.23 -3.11 8.46
CA LEU A 207 1.36 -4.03 8.33
C LEU A 207 2.56 -3.25 7.77
N ILE A 208 3.69 -3.30 8.50
CA ILE A 208 4.97 -2.70 8.10
C ILE A 208 5.90 -3.82 7.65
N ILE A 209 6.43 -3.73 6.43
CA ILE A 209 7.29 -4.75 5.81
C ILE A 209 8.62 -4.11 5.41
N PRO A 210 9.79 -4.66 5.80
CA PRO A 210 11.09 -4.19 5.32
C PRO A 210 11.19 -4.19 3.80
N ARG A 211 11.88 -3.21 3.21
CA ARG A 211 12.19 -3.25 1.76
C ARG A 211 12.89 -4.55 1.37
N THR A 212 13.83 -5.00 2.19
CA THR A 212 14.60 -6.25 2.03
C THR A 212 13.72 -7.50 1.90
N ALA A 213 12.55 -7.53 2.55
CA ALA A 213 11.66 -8.69 2.54
C ALA A 213 10.70 -8.72 1.34
N LEU A 214 10.24 -7.57 0.85
CA LEU A 214 9.25 -7.51 -0.25
C LEU A 214 9.85 -7.18 -1.62
N SER A 215 10.87 -6.32 -1.70
CA SER A 215 11.50 -5.94 -2.97
C SER A 215 11.99 -7.15 -3.81
N PRO A 216 12.54 -8.25 -3.24
CA PRO A 216 12.95 -9.39 -4.05
C PRO A 216 11.80 -10.16 -4.73
N ILE A 217 10.55 -9.92 -4.33
CA ILE A 217 9.37 -10.72 -4.73
C ILE A 217 8.44 -9.93 -5.68
N ILE A 218 8.43 -8.60 -5.60
CA ILE A 218 7.65 -7.72 -6.48
C ILE A 218 8.37 -7.43 -7.80
N THR A 219 7.61 -7.33 -8.89
CA THR A 219 8.15 -7.00 -10.22
C THR A 219 8.89 -5.66 -10.17
N GLY A 220 10.09 -5.59 -10.78
CA GLY A 220 10.91 -4.38 -10.79
C GLY A 220 11.51 -3.96 -9.44
N GLY A 221 11.25 -4.70 -8.35
CA GLY A 221 11.84 -4.45 -7.02
C GLY A 221 11.29 -3.24 -6.26
N ARG A 222 10.26 -2.57 -6.79
CA ARG A 222 9.62 -1.39 -6.18
C ARG A 222 8.18 -1.26 -6.68
N LEU A 223 7.37 -0.50 -5.96
CA LEU A 223 6.07 -0.05 -6.45
C LEU A 223 6.24 1.12 -7.43
N GLU A 224 5.50 1.12 -8.54
CA GLU A 224 5.49 2.26 -9.47
C GLU A 224 4.67 3.45 -8.97
N CYS A 225 3.65 3.17 -8.14
CA CYS A 225 2.85 4.14 -7.38
C CYS A 225 2.18 3.43 -6.20
N PRO A 226 1.68 4.16 -5.17
CA PRO A 226 0.75 3.57 -4.22
C PRO A 226 -0.56 3.20 -4.94
N PHE A 227 -1.20 2.11 -4.53
CA PHE A 227 -2.43 1.63 -5.16
C PHE A 227 -3.44 1.10 -4.14
N ARG A 228 -4.71 1.06 -4.58
CA ARG A 228 -5.84 0.48 -3.85
C ARG A 228 -6.05 -0.97 -4.24
N LEU A 229 -6.16 -1.85 -3.24
CA LEU A 229 -6.69 -3.20 -3.37
C LEU A 229 -8.08 -3.25 -2.69
N PRO A 230 -9.17 -3.52 -3.44
CA PRO A 230 -10.50 -3.64 -2.84
C PRO A 230 -10.55 -4.80 -1.84
N GLY A 231 -11.04 -4.56 -0.62
CA GLY A 231 -11.08 -5.54 0.46
C GLY A 231 -11.98 -6.74 0.15
N ALA A 232 -13.06 -6.50 -0.59
CA ALA A 232 -13.98 -7.53 -1.07
C ALA A 232 -13.49 -8.31 -2.31
N SER A 233 -12.31 -7.98 -2.86
CA SER A 233 -11.71 -8.77 -3.95
C SER A 233 -11.14 -10.09 -3.41
N PRO A 234 -10.99 -11.16 -4.22
CA PRO A 234 -10.44 -12.43 -3.75
C PRO A 234 -9.07 -12.29 -3.08
N LEU A 235 -8.17 -11.46 -3.63
CA LEU A 235 -6.87 -11.19 -3.01
C LEU A 235 -6.99 -10.31 -1.75
N GLY A 236 -7.92 -9.36 -1.72
CA GLY A 236 -8.20 -8.55 -0.52
C GLY A 236 -8.73 -9.39 0.65
N LEU A 237 -9.61 -10.36 0.37
CA LEU A 237 -10.12 -11.30 1.37
C LEU A 237 -9.02 -12.22 1.91
N LEU A 238 -8.16 -12.76 1.03
CA LEU A 238 -7.02 -13.60 1.44
C LEU A 238 -5.99 -12.81 2.26
N LEU A 239 -5.62 -11.60 1.83
CA LEU A 239 -4.70 -10.73 2.55
C LEU A 239 -5.28 -10.29 3.90
N GLY A 240 -6.57 -9.95 3.94
CA GLY A 240 -7.29 -9.62 5.17
C GLY A 240 -7.31 -10.77 6.16
N ALA A 241 -7.72 -11.96 5.74
CA ALA A 241 -7.72 -13.14 6.60
C ALA A 241 -6.32 -13.50 7.12
N ALA A 242 -5.28 -13.35 6.28
CA ALA A 242 -3.89 -13.58 6.70
C ALA A 242 -3.41 -12.54 7.72
N ILE A 243 -3.73 -11.26 7.54
CA ILE A 243 -3.42 -10.19 8.50
C ILE A 243 -4.19 -10.40 9.81
N ASP A 244 -5.48 -10.71 9.75
CA ASP A 244 -6.33 -10.94 10.92
C ASP A 244 -5.82 -12.14 11.74
N ALA A 245 -5.49 -13.26 11.07
CA ALA A 245 -4.87 -14.41 11.71
C ALA A 245 -3.50 -14.09 12.29
N ALA A 246 -2.64 -13.39 11.55
CA ALA A 246 -1.30 -13.01 12.03
C ALA A 246 -1.37 -12.06 13.23
N LYS A 247 -2.34 -11.12 13.29
CA LYS A 247 -2.55 -10.25 14.46
C LYS A 247 -2.91 -11.04 15.72
N VAL A 248 -3.77 -12.05 15.60
CA VAL A 248 -4.19 -12.89 16.73
C VAL A 248 -3.08 -13.84 17.18
N GLN A 249 -2.30 -14.39 16.23
CA GLN A 249 -1.33 -15.44 16.51
C GLN A 249 0.09 -14.92 16.78
N ALA A 250 0.48 -13.74 16.27
CA ALA A 250 1.84 -13.19 16.49
C ALA A 250 2.29 -13.19 17.97
N PRO A 251 1.47 -12.78 18.96
CA PRO A 251 1.86 -12.84 20.38
C PRO A 251 2.15 -14.25 20.91
N LEU A 252 1.69 -15.29 20.22
CA LEU A 252 1.77 -16.70 20.62
C LEU A 252 2.78 -17.50 19.77
N LEU A 253 3.28 -16.92 18.68
CA LEU A 253 4.15 -17.62 17.75
C LEU A 253 5.61 -17.63 18.23
N PRO A 254 6.30 -18.79 18.16
CA PRO A 254 7.74 -18.85 18.27
C PRO A 254 8.43 -17.93 17.27
N GLU A 255 9.53 -17.28 17.69
CA GLU A 255 10.27 -16.30 16.89
C GLU A 255 10.82 -16.90 15.59
N GLU A 256 11.15 -18.19 15.61
CA GLU A 256 11.63 -18.98 14.47
C GLU A 256 10.59 -19.09 13.33
N LEU A 257 9.30 -18.91 13.65
CA LEU A 257 8.22 -18.90 12.66
C LEU A 257 7.91 -17.49 12.12
N SER A 258 8.43 -16.42 12.73
CA SER A 258 8.16 -15.04 12.31
C SER A 258 8.57 -14.79 10.86
N GLU A 259 9.74 -15.29 10.43
CA GLU A 259 10.21 -15.17 9.05
C GLU A 259 9.32 -15.95 8.06
N ALA A 260 8.77 -17.10 8.47
CA ALA A 260 7.85 -17.87 7.65
C ALA A 260 6.50 -17.14 7.47
N VAL A 261 5.98 -16.53 8.54
CA VAL A 261 4.79 -15.66 8.47
C VAL A 261 5.05 -14.45 7.59
N LEU A 262 6.20 -13.79 7.74
CA LEU A 262 6.59 -12.66 6.91
C LEU A 262 6.67 -13.03 5.42
N ARG A 263 7.33 -14.14 5.06
CA ARG A 263 7.38 -14.63 3.67
C ARG A 263 5.98 -14.89 3.10
N ASN A 264 5.06 -15.45 3.88
CA ASN A 264 3.68 -15.70 3.45
C ASN A 264 2.91 -14.38 3.24
N LEU A 265 3.01 -13.42 4.15
CA LEU A 265 2.42 -12.09 4.01
C LEU A 265 3.00 -11.35 2.80
N CYS A 266 4.33 -11.33 2.63
CA CYS A 266 5.00 -10.77 1.46
C CYS A 266 4.54 -11.43 0.16
N GLY A 267 4.32 -12.75 0.14
CA GLY A 267 3.79 -13.47 -1.02
C GLY A 267 2.39 -12.99 -1.41
N LEU A 268 1.48 -12.85 -0.45
CA LEU A 268 0.13 -12.32 -0.69
C LEU A 268 0.16 -10.85 -1.17
N VAL A 269 1.00 -10.01 -0.54
CA VAL A 269 1.19 -8.62 -0.98
C VAL A 269 1.77 -8.58 -2.40
N ALA A 270 2.79 -9.37 -2.71
CA ALA A 270 3.41 -9.40 -4.04
C ALA A 270 2.43 -9.87 -5.14
N LEU A 271 1.53 -10.80 -4.85
CA LEU A 271 0.44 -11.16 -5.78
C LEU A 271 -0.45 -9.95 -6.09
N THR A 272 -0.75 -9.11 -5.09
CA THR A 272 -1.55 -7.88 -5.30
C THR A 272 -0.78 -6.81 -6.07
N CYS A 273 0.53 -6.65 -5.82
CA CYS A 273 1.39 -5.71 -6.54
C CYS A 273 1.57 -6.10 -8.02
N ASN A 274 1.84 -7.38 -8.29
CA ASN A 274 2.02 -7.87 -9.66
C ASN A 274 0.70 -7.86 -10.45
N ALA A 275 -0.44 -8.11 -9.79
CA ALA A 275 -1.75 -7.84 -10.38
C ALA A 275 -1.99 -6.34 -10.60
N SER A 276 -1.40 -5.47 -9.77
CA SER A 276 -1.53 -4.01 -9.87
C SER A 276 -0.70 -3.40 -11.00
N ASP A 277 0.38 -4.01 -11.49
CA ASP A 277 1.11 -3.51 -12.67
C ASP A 277 0.30 -3.69 -13.97
N GLU A 278 -0.61 -4.68 -14.03
CA GLU A 278 -1.66 -4.71 -15.07
C GLU A 278 -2.72 -3.60 -14.87
N CYS A 279 -2.72 -2.96 -13.70
CA CYS A 279 -3.69 -1.96 -13.25
C CYS A 279 -3.13 -0.54 -13.15
N THR A 280 -1.82 -0.29 -13.17
CA THR A 280 -1.26 1.08 -13.14
C THR A 280 -1.44 1.80 -14.48
N ASN A 281 -1.81 1.07 -15.53
CA ASN A 281 -2.37 1.64 -16.77
C ASN A 281 -3.84 2.13 -16.60
N ARG A 282 -4.44 2.03 -15.39
CA ARG A 282 -5.78 2.58 -15.03
C ARG A 282 -5.75 4.09 -14.74
N GLY A 283 -5.04 4.86 -15.57
CA GLY A 283 -5.36 6.29 -15.76
C GLY A 283 -6.61 6.51 -16.63
N ARG A 284 -7.34 5.43 -16.96
CA ARG A 284 -8.52 5.42 -17.83
C ARG A 284 -9.59 4.46 -17.29
N ASP A 285 -10.45 4.99 -16.44
CA ASP A 285 -11.76 4.40 -16.12
C ASP A 285 -12.65 4.44 -17.37
N SER A 286 -12.46 3.42 -18.19
CA SER A 286 -13.30 3.12 -19.34
C SER A 286 -13.85 1.71 -19.15
N PRO A 287 -15.14 1.46 -19.43
CA PRO A 287 -15.69 0.09 -19.41
C PRO A 287 -14.92 -0.90 -20.31
N HIS A 288 -14.10 -0.37 -21.22
CA HIS A 288 -13.13 -1.10 -22.04
C HIS A 288 -12.00 -1.75 -21.21
N SER A 289 -11.37 -1.07 -20.26
CA SER A 289 -10.21 -1.61 -19.53
C SER A 289 -10.61 -2.78 -18.61
N ALA A 290 -11.72 -2.64 -17.88
CA ALA A 290 -12.28 -3.71 -17.05
C ALA A 290 -12.68 -4.95 -17.88
N ARG A 291 -13.31 -4.74 -19.05
CA ARG A 291 -13.68 -5.84 -19.97
C ARG A 291 -12.45 -6.51 -20.57
N LEU A 292 -11.40 -5.75 -20.94
CA LEU A 292 -10.15 -6.32 -21.44
C LEU A 292 -9.47 -7.19 -20.36
N ALA A 293 -9.46 -6.75 -19.10
CA ALA A 293 -8.92 -7.54 -17.99
C ALA A 293 -9.70 -8.87 -17.79
N ALA A 294 -11.03 -8.83 -17.85
CA ALA A 294 -11.85 -10.04 -17.80
C ALA A 294 -11.55 -11.01 -18.97
N VAL A 295 -11.36 -10.48 -20.18
CA VAL A 295 -10.97 -11.29 -21.35
C VAL A 295 -9.58 -11.89 -21.20
N LYS A 296 -8.59 -11.14 -20.68
CA LYS A 296 -7.25 -11.68 -20.40
C LYS A 296 -7.28 -12.82 -19.36
N CYS A 297 -7.97 -12.61 -18.23
CA CYS A 297 -8.13 -13.64 -17.20
C CYS A 297 -8.78 -14.91 -17.76
N TYR A 298 -9.81 -14.77 -18.60
CA TYR A 298 -10.42 -15.91 -19.29
C TYR A 298 -9.43 -16.63 -20.23
N ILE A 299 -8.62 -15.87 -20.99
CA ILE A 299 -7.56 -16.43 -21.85
C ILE A 299 -6.57 -17.24 -21.02
N ASP A 300 -6.10 -16.72 -19.88
CA ASP A 300 -5.08 -17.38 -19.06
C ASP A 300 -5.60 -18.68 -18.43
N LEU A 301 -6.87 -18.70 -17.99
CA LEU A 301 -7.53 -19.90 -17.47
C LEU A 301 -7.73 -20.99 -18.54
N HIS A 302 -7.95 -20.60 -19.80
CA HIS A 302 -8.20 -21.53 -20.91
C HIS A 302 -7.01 -21.62 -21.88
N LEU A 303 -5.82 -21.20 -21.46
CA LEU A 303 -4.70 -20.97 -22.37
C LEU A 303 -4.24 -22.24 -23.10
N ALA A 304 -4.30 -23.38 -22.42
CA ALA A 304 -3.95 -24.69 -22.96
C ALA A 304 -5.01 -25.29 -23.92
N ASP A 305 -6.25 -24.78 -23.93
CA ASP A 305 -7.32 -25.28 -24.79
C ASP A 305 -7.09 -24.87 -26.26
N PRO A 306 -6.79 -25.80 -27.19
CA PRO A 306 -6.57 -25.47 -28.59
C PRO A 306 -7.83 -24.91 -29.28
N THR A 307 -9.02 -25.08 -28.69
CA THR A 307 -10.31 -24.58 -29.20
C THR A 307 -10.67 -23.16 -28.72
N LEU A 308 -9.81 -22.52 -27.91
CA LEU A 308 -9.96 -21.12 -27.49
C LEU A 308 -9.95 -20.17 -28.72
N THR A 309 -11.12 -19.64 -29.06
CA THR A 309 -11.35 -18.72 -30.17
C THR A 309 -11.92 -17.38 -29.67
N PRO A 310 -11.82 -16.28 -30.46
CA PRO A 310 -12.50 -15.04 -30.14
C PRO A 310 -14.01 -15.20 -29.92
N ALA A 311 -14.65 -16.13 -30.64
CA ALA A 311 -16.07 -16.42 -30.53
C ALA A 311 -16.41 -17.13 -29.20
N SER A 312 -15.66 -18.19 -28.84
CA SER A 312 -15.91 -18.91 -27.57
C SER A 312 -15.67 -18.01 -26.35
N ALA A 313 -14.60 -17.23 -26.36
CA ALA A 313 -14.32 -16.27 -25.28
C ALA A 313 -15.38 -15.15 -25.19
N ALA A 314 -15.90 -14.65 -26.31
CA ALA A 314 -16.95 -13.63 -26.31
C ALA A 314 -18.26 -14.17 -25.72
N VAL A 315 -18.67 -15.38 -26.10
CA VAL A 315 -19.87 -16.06 -25.56
C VAL A 315 -19.74 -16.28 -24.05
N ALA A 316 -18.61 -16.84 -23.59
CA ALA A 316 -18.37 -17.11 -22.18
C ALA A 316 -18.36 -15.86 -21.28
N LEU A 317 -18.07 -14.68 -21.85
CA LEU A 317 -18.00 -13.40 -21.16
C LEU A 317 -19.20 -12.48 -21.45
N GLY A 318 -20.28 -13.01 -22.03
CA GLY A 318 -21.52 -12.28 -22.24
C GLY A 318 -21.40 -11.07 -23.19
N MET A 319 -20.51 -11.14 -24.19
CA MET A 319 -20.29 -10.05 -25.14
C MET A 319 -20.26 -10.53 -26.60
N SER A 320 -20.41 -9.61 -27.54
CA SER A 320 -20.24 -9.93 -28.97
C SER A 320 -18.76 -10.05 -29.35
N ALA A 321 -18.45 -10.92 -30.33
CA ALA A 321 -17.09 -11.03 -30.88
C ALA A 321 -16.56 -9.68 -31.41
N ARG A 322 -17.43 -8.82 -31.96
CA ARG A 322 -17.08 -7.46 -32.38
C ARG A 322 -16.65 -6.58 -31.21
N GLN A 323 -17.33 -6.66 -30.06
CA GLN A 323 -16.89 -5.96 -28.84
C GLN A 323 -15.55 -6.50 -28.35
N LEU A 324 -15.36 -7.83 -28.34
CA LEU A 324 -14.10 -8.45 -27.94
C LEU A 324 -12.93 -7.99 -28.84
N HIS A 325 -13.09 -7.94 -30.16
CA HIS A 325 -12.06 -7.40 -31.05
C HIS A 325 -11.75 -5.92 -30.75
N ARG A 326 -12.77 -5.10 -30.49
CA ARG A 326 -12.59 -3.68 -30.09
C ARG A 326 -11.86 -3.50 -28.75
N LEU A 327 -11.83 -4.50 -27.86
CA LEU A 327 -11.02 -4.45 -26.62
C LEU A 327 -9.52 -4.53 -26.91
N PHE A 328 -9.14 -5.08 -28.06
CA PHE A 328 -7.75 -5.32 -28.46
C PHE A 328 -7.19 -4.24 -29.40
N GLU A 329 -8.06 -3.48 -30.10
CA GLU A 329 -7.69 -2.39 -31.01
C GLU A 329 -6.70 -1.36 -30.41
N PRO A 330 -6.90 -0.77 -29.21
CA PRO A 330 -6.03 0.31 -28.74
C PRO A 330 -4.60 -0.12 -28.40
N ASN A 331 -4.35 -1.42 -28.30
CA ASN A 331 -3.02 -1.97 -28.03
C ASN A 331 -2.31 -2.47 -29.31
N ASN A 332 -2.91 -2.31 -30.50
CA ASN A 332 -2.41 -2.82 -31.79
C ASN A 332 -2.06 -4.32 -31.81
N VAL A 333 -2.67 -5.12 -30.93
CA VAL A 333 -2.44 -6.57 -30.80
C VAL A 333 -3.78 -7.28 -30.89
N SER A 334 -3.96 -8.17 -31.87
CA SER A 334 -5.20 -8.97 -31.97
C SER A 334 -5.30 -10.03 -30.87
N PHE A 335 -6.54 -10.46 -30.52
CA PHE A 335 -6.78 -11.57 -29.58
C PHE A 335 -5.92 -12.81 -29.90
N ALA A 336 -5.90 -13.24 -31.17
CA ALA A 336 -5.12 -14.40 -31.59
C ALA A 336 -3.61 -14.21 -31.41
N ARG A 337 -3.08 -12.99 -31.65
CA ARG A 337 -1.68 -12.66 -31.38
C ARG A 337 -1.37 -12.66 -29.88
N TYR A 338 -2.28 -12.15 -29.06
CA TYR A 338 -2.15 -12.16 -27.59
C TYR A 338 -2.14 -13.60 -27.04
N VAL A 339 -3.11 -14.43 -27.42
CA VAL A 339 -3.17 -15.86 -27.03
C VAL A 339 -1.89 -16.59 -27.47
N SER A 340 -1.48 -16.43 -28.73
CA SER A 340 -0.25 -17.04 -29.25
C SER A 340 0.98 -16.64 -28.42
N ARG A 341 1.12 -15.35 -28.09
CA ARG A 341 2.21 -14.83 -27.27
C ARG A 341 2.22 -15.41 -25.86
N GLN A 342 1.06 -15.52 -25.20
CA GLN A 342 0.97 -16.13 -23.87
C GLN A 342 1.35 -17.63 -23.92
N ARG A 343 0.89 -18.37 -24.93
CA ARG A 343 1.29 -19.76 -25.16
C ARG A 343 2.81 -19.89 -25.38
N LEU A 344 3.42 -18.98 -26.15
CA LEU A 344 4.87 -18.95 -26.36
C LEU A 344 5.64 -18.71 -25.06
N LEU A 345 5.17 -17.80 -24.20
CA LEU A 345 5.79 -17.53 -22.89
C LEU A 345 5.75 -18.76 -21.98
N ARG A 346 4.60 -19.44 -21.87
CA ARG A 346 4.47 -20.70 -21.11
C ARG A 346 5.30 -21.84 -21.68
N CYS A 347 5.39 -21.94 -23.01
CA CYS A 347 6.32 -22.87 -23.65
C CYS A 347 7.77 -22.57 -23.28
N ARG A 348 8.18 -21.29 -23.32
CA ARG A 348 9.55 -20.85 -22.97
C ARG A 348 9.90 -21.19 -21.52
N GLU A 349 8.99 -20.93 -20.59
CA GLU A 349 9.12 -21.30 -19.17
C GLU A 349 9.29 -22.82 -19.00
N ALA A 350 8.42 -23.63 -19.62
CA ALA A 350 8.51 -25.09 -19.56
C ALA A 350 9.78 -25.64 -20.24
N ILE A 351 10.26 -25.04 -21.33
CA ILE A 351 11.48 -25.46 -22.02
C ILE A 351 12.76 -25.17 -21.20
N ALA A 352 12.76 -24.04 -20.47
CA ALA A 352 13.92 -23.61 -19.67
C ALA A 352 13.91 -24.16 -18.24
N GLY A 353 12.75 -24.42 -17.65
CA GLY A 353 12.56 -24.82 -16.26
C GLY A 353 12.39 -26.34 -16.04
N ALA A 354 12.37 -26.73 -14.76
CA ALA A 354 12.27 -28.13 -14.35
C ALA A 354 10.95 -28.82 -14.79
N THR A 355 9.89 -28.05 -15.04
CA THR A 355 8.55 -28.55 -15.41
C THR A 355 8.48 -29.15 -16.83
N GLY A 356 9.47 -28.93 -17.68
CA GLY A 356 9.61 -29.60 -18.98
C GLY A 356 10.73 -30.63 -19.05
N THR A 357 11.34 -31.01 -17.92
CA THR A 357 12.36 -32.07 -17.88
C THR A 357 11.75 -33.39 -18.36
N GLY A 358 12.35 -34.05 -19.35
CA GLY A 358 11.83 -35.28 -19.95
C GLY A 358 10.71 -35.11 -20.99
N ARG A 359 10.06 -33.94 -21.12
CA ARG A 359 9.05 -33.68 -22.18
C ARG A 359 9.70 -33.16 -23.44
N SER A 360 9.28 -33.61 -24.63
CA SER A 360 9.79 -33.03 -25.88
C SER A 360 9.29 -31.59 -26.08
N VAL A 361 9.97 -30.81 -26.93
CA VAL A 361 9.50 -29.47 -27.33
C VAL A 361 8.12 -29.55 -27.99
N VAL A 362 7.84 -30.66 -28.69
CA VAL A 362 6.57 -30.95 -29.35
C VAL A 362 5.45 -31.12 -28.33
N ASP A 363 5.66 -31.93 -27.27
CA ASP A 363 4.66 -32.17 -26.21
C ASP A 363 4.38 -30.93 -25.36
N ILE A 364 5.36 -30.02 -25.25
CA ILE A 364 5.18 -28.73 -24.58
C ILE A 364 4.34 -27.80 -25.45
N ALA A 365 4.63 -27.70 -26.75
CA ALA A 365 3.87 -26.85 -27.68
C ALA A 365 2.40 -27.32 -27.80
N PHE A 366 2.15 -28.62 -27.99
CA PHE A 366 0.80 -29.18 -28.01
C PHE A 366 0.11 -29.04 -26.65
N GLY A 367 0.82 -29.27 -25.54
CA GLY A 367 0.28 -29.13 -24.18
C GLY A 367 -0.12 -27.70 -23.80
N TRP A 368 0.35 -26.68 -24.54
CA TRP A 368 -0.08 -25.29 -24.41
C TRP A 368 -0.99 -24.84 -25.57
N GLY A 369 -1.60 -25.77 -26.31
CA GLY A 369 -2.66 -25.45 -27.28
C GLY A 369 -2.17 -24.96 -28.65
N PHE A 370 -0.91 -25.16 -29.03
CA PHE A 370 -0.53 -25.06 -30.45
C PHE A 370 -1.02 -26.28 -31.22
N ASN A 371 -1.61 -26.10 -32.39
CA ASN A 371 -2.09 -27.19 -33.26
C ASN A 371 -1.12 -27.54 -34.41
N SER A 372 -0.03 -26.79 -34.58
CA SER A 372 0.95 -27.00 -35.65
C SER A 372 2.34 -26.57 -35.23
N MET A 373 3.31 -27.49 -35.32
CA MET A 373 4.71 -27.22 -35.03
C MET A 373 5.32 -26.18 -35.97
N ALA A 374 4.90 -26.12 -37.24
CA ALA A 374 5.38 -25.12 -38.19
C ALA A 374 4.93 -23.70 -37.80
N THR A 375 3.71 -23.56 -37.26
CA THR A 375 3.22 -22.28 -36.71
C THR A 375 3.94 -21.93 -35.41
N PHE A 376 4.10 -22.89 -34.50
CA PHE A 376 4.84 -22.71 -33.25
C PHE A 376 6.28 -22.25 -33.47
N TYR A 377 7.09 -22.97 -34.28
CA TYR A 377 8.50 -22.62 -34.48
C TYR A 377 8.70 -21.23 -35.08
N ARG A 378 7.90 -20.86 -36.09
CA ARG A 378 7.96 -19.52 -36.69
C ARG A 378 7.60 -18.43 -35.68
N ALA A 379 6.54 -18.64 -34.89
CA ALA A 379 6.12 -17.68 -33.88
C ALA A 379 7.14 -17.57 -32.73
N PHE A 380 7.72 -18.68 -32.27
CA PHE A 380 8.73 -18.71 -31.21
C PHE A 380 10.01 -17.98 -31.61
N VAL A 381 10.53 -18.25 -32.81
CA VAL A 381 11.73 -17.53 -33.32
C VAL A 381 11.42 -16.05 -33.54
N SER A 382 10.21 -15.72 -34.02
CA SER A 382 9.80 -14.32 -34.21
C SER A 382 9.64 -13.52 -32.91
N GLU A 383 9.31 -14.17 -31.78
CA GLU A 383 9.12 -13.50 -30.47
C GLU A 383 10.41 -13.50 -29.63
N PHE A 384 11.25 -14.54 -29.73
CA PHE A 384 12.42 -14.73 -28.85
C PHE A 384 13.78 -14.76 -29.57
N GLY A 385 13.82 -14.55 -30.89
CA GLY A 385 15.05 -14.45 -31.70
C GLY A 385 15.87 -15.73 -31.81
N SER A 386 15.47 -16.83 -31.18
CA SER A 386 16.21 -18.09 -31.11
C SER A 386 15.26 -19.30 -31.10
N PRO A 387 15.67 -20.46 -31.63
CA PRO A 387 14.81 -21.64 -31.68
C PRO A 387 14.68 -22.32 -30.30
N PRO A 388 13.54 -22.97 -30.00
CA PRO A 388 13.27 -23.70 -28.75
C PRO A 388 14.36 -24.70 -28.33
N THR A 389 14.99 -25.35 -29.30
CA THR A 389 16.03 -26.35 -29.10
C THR A 389 17.32 -25.75 -28.55
N MET A 390 17.69 -24.55 -29.00
CA MET A 390 18.86 -23.82 -28.51
C MET A 390 18.64 -23.36 -27.06
N LEU A 391 17.45 -22.87 -26.73
CA LEU A 391 17.09 -22.50 -25.35
C LEU A 391 17.22 -23.71 -24.39
N ARG A 392 16.78 -24.90 -24.83
CA ARG A 392 16.91 -26.15 -24.07
C ARG A 392 18.36 -26.59 -23.89
N ALA A 393 19.20 -26.49 -24.93
CA ALA A 393 20.62 -26.81 -24.82
C ALA A 393 21.32 -25.90 -23.78
N VAL A 394 20.97 -24.61 -23.75
CA VAL A 394 21.51 -23.65 -22.77
C VAL A 394 21.03 -23.94 -21.34
N SER A 395 19.76 -24.31 -21.13
CA SER A 395 19.27 -24.67 -19.79
C SER A 395 19.88 -25.98 -19.27
N GLN A 396 20.00 -26.99 -20.14
CA GLN A 396 20.65 -28.27 -19.79
C GLN A 396 22.15 -28.12 -19.53
N GLY A 397 22.87 -27.32 -20.32
CA GLY A 397 24.30 -27.04 -20.11
C GLY A 397 24.60 -26.29 -18.80
N ARG A 398 23.68 -25.44 -18.34
CA ARG A 398 23.77 -24.82 -17.00
C ARG A 398 23.52 -25.82 -15.88
N ALA A 399 22.57 -26.74 -16.07
CA ALA A 399 22.22 -27.75 -15.06
C ALA A 399 23.30 -28.85 -14.89
N SER A 400 24.04 -29.19 -15.96
CA SER A 400 25.18 -30.11 -15.86
C SER A 400 26.41 -29.45 -15.23
N GLY A 401 26.70 -28.19 -15.55
CA GLY A 401 27.84 -27.45 -14.97
C GLY A 401 27.80 -27.28 -13.45
N LEU A 402 26.61 -27.25 -12.82
CA LEU A 402 26.47 -27.21 -11.36
C LEU A 402 26.61 -28.58 -10.66
N ARG A 403 26.68 -29.70 -11.40
CA ARG A 403 26.77 -31.04 -10.80
C ARG A 403 28.20 -31.56 -10.65
N THR A 404 29.17 -30.96 -11.36
CA THR A 404 30.55 -31.47 -11.41
C THR A 404 31.47 -30.94 -10.30
N THR A 405 31.05 -29.95 -9.52
CA THR A 405 31.89 -29.26 -8.52
C THR A 405 31.85 -29.86 -7.11
N GLY A 406 31.19 -31.02 -6.93
CA GLY A 406 30.90 -31.61 -5.61
C GLY A 406 31.60 -32.93 -5.30
N GLN A 407 32.59 -33.35 -6.09
CA GLN A 407 33.16 -34.70 -5.98
C GLN A 407 34.68 -34.75 -6.20
N GLU A 408 35.46 -34.04 -5.38
CA GLU A 408 36.91 -34.26 -5.25
C GLU A 408 37.50 -33.66 -3.95
N ILE A 409 37.12 -34.22 -2.79
CA ILE A 409 37.98 -34.27 -1.59
C ILE A 409 37.75 -35.62 -0.91
N SER A 410 38.76 -36.48 -0.92
CA SER A 410 38.89 -37.68 -0.08
C SER A 410 40.35 -37.93 0.26
#